data_AF-A0A3D2DP59-F1
#
_entry.id   AF-A0A3D2DP59-F1
#
_cell.length_a   1.000
_cell.length_b   1.000
_cell.length_c   1.000
_cell.angle_alpha   90.00
_cell.angle_beta   90.00
_cell.angle_gamma   90.00
#
_symmetry.space_group_name_H-M   'P 1'
#
loop_
_entity.id
_entity.type
_entity.pdbx_description
1 polymer ?
#
loop_
_entity_poly.entity_id
_entity_poly.type
_entity_poly.pdbx_seq_one_letter_code
_entity_poly.pdbx_strand_id
1 'polypeptide(L)'
;MSILLKNFAFSAKEFKSIKSVVAAALLIALHTVLAVFVSIQVTPTLRLSVSFLANCAIGYMFGPVMGFVCGGLGDLIQFVIKPTGPYFPGWTLSAALAGFIYGLFFYGCNMKVAENFDGDKKGILKFVDVKFLLRCILALTVDTLLVNVLLGTYWCSIMYGKGFAFYFSIRFAKNMIQLPINIILTYYVLGFVKYIDKKIYN
;
A
#
# COMPACT_ATOMS: atom_id res chain seq x y z
N MET A 1 11.48 23.21 -10.98
CA MET A 1 10.44 22.33 -10.40
C MET A 1 11.11 21.02 -9.97
N SER A 2 11.19 20.75 -8.66
CA SER A 2 11.81 19.51 -8.14
C SER A 2 11.13 18.26 -8.72
N ILE A 3 11.85 17.14 -8.81
CA ILE A 3 11.31 15.86 -9.31
C ILE A 3 10.01 15.48 -8.58
N LEU A 4 9.96 15.81 -7.29
CA LEU A 4 8.84 15.54 -6.39
C LEU A 4 7.61 16.35 -6.80
N LEU A 5 7.72 17.66 -6.97
CA LEU A 5 6.59 18.50 -7.40
C LEU A 5 6.05 18.12 -8.78
N LYS A 6 6.92 17.64 -9.69
CA LYS A 6 6.45 17.10 -10.98
C LYS A 6 5.61 15.84 -10.79
N ASN A 7 6.06 14.90 -9.95
CA ASN A 7 5.32 13.65 -9.69
C ASN A 7 3.93 13.91 -9.10
N PHE A 8 3.78 14.92 -8.26
CA PHE A 8 2.47 15.34 -7.74
C PHE A 8 1.58 15.91 -8.83
N ALA A 9 2.13 16.80 -9.67
CA ALA A 9 1.38 17.40 -10.76
C ALA A 9 0.94 16.35 -11.80
N PHE A 10 1.76 15.33 -12.08
CA PHE A 10 1.39 14.22 -12.96
C PHE A 10 0.32 13.32 -12.31
N SER A 11 0.50 12.93 -11.06
CA SER A 11 -0.51 12.15 -10.32
C SER A 11 -1.86 12.86 -10.24
N ALA A 12 -1.87 14.19 -10.05
CA ALA A 12 -3.10 14.97 -10.06
C ALA A 12 -3.77 15.01 -11.45
N LYS A 13 -2.99 14.94 -12.54
CA LYS A 13 -3.54 14.88 -13.90
C LYS A 13 -4.23 13.55 -14.20
N GLU A 14 -3.87 12.47 -13.50
CA GLU A 14 -4.53 11.16 -13.66
C GLU A 14 -6.05 11.24 -13.42
N PHE A 15 -6.50 12.12 -12.54
CA PHE A 15 -7.95 12.34 -12.32
C PHE A 15 -8.71 12.88 -13.53
N LYS A 16 -8.01 13.52 -14.48
CA LYS A 16 -8.64 14.00 -15.72
C LYS A 16 -8.79 12.90 -16.77
N SER A 17 -8.06 11.79 -16.61
CA SER A 17 -8.10 10.66 -17.53
C SER A 17 -9.19 9.69 -17.08
N ILE A 18 -10.22 9.51 -17.91
CA ILE A 18 -11.31 8.55 -17.65
C ILE A 18 -10.75 7.14 -17.45
N LYS A 19 -9.78 6.73 -18.28
CA LYS A 19 -9.16 5.41 -18.19
C LYS A 19 -8.47 5.19 -16.83
N SER A 20 -7.76 6.21 -16.35
CA SER A 20 -7.04 6.15 -15.07
C SER A 20 -8.02 6.08 -13.89
N VAL A 21 -9.11 6.86 -13.93
CA VAL A 21 -10.17 6.82 -12.90
C VAL A 21 -10.87 5.47 -12.86
N VAL A 22 -11.23 4.91 -14.01
CA VAL A 22 -11.86 3.58 -14.11
C VAL A 22 -10.93 2.50 -13.58
N ALA A 23 -9.65 2.52 -13.98
CA ALA A 23 -8.67 1.57 -13.47
C ALA A 23 -8.44 1.69 -11.96
N ALA A 24 -8.43 2.91 -11.41
CA ALA A 24 -8.43 3.15 -9.96
C ALA A 24 -9.62 2.48 -9.28
N ALA A 25 -10.83 2.70 -9.81
CA ALA A 25 -12.06 2.17 -9.25
C ALA A 25 -12.05 0.65 -9.22
N LEU A 26 -11.54 0.01 -10.28
CA LEU A 26 -11.35 -1.44 -10.33
C LEU A 26 -10.35 -1.94 -9.30
N LEU A 27 -9.24 -1.22 -9.10
CA LEU A 27 -8.25 -1.58 -8.06
C LEU A 27 -8.78 -1.34 -6.65
N ILE A 28 -9.61 -0.33 -6.42
CA ILE A 28 -10.31 -0.14 -5.13
C ILE A 28 -11.31 -1.27 -4.90
N ALA A 29 -12.06 -1.67 -5.93
CA ALA A 29 -12.96 -2.82 -5.82
C ALA A 29 -12.18 -4.10 -5.46
N LEU A 30 -11.04 -4.32 -6.12
CA LEU A 30 -10.13 -5.42 -5.79
C LEU A 30 -9.59 -5.31 -4.36
N HIS A 31 -9.14 -4.12 -3.93
CA HIS A 31 -8.73 -3.85 -2.55
C HIS A 31 -9.80 -4.32 -1.57
N THR A 32 -11.06 -3.90 -1.79
CA THR A 32 -12.16 -4.20 -0.87
C THR A 32 -12.49 -5.68 -0.84
N VAL A 33 -12.49 -6.36 -2.00
CA VAL A 33 -12.67 -7.82 -2.06
C VAL A 33 -11.55 -8.53 -1.29
N LEU A 34 -10.28 -8.16 -1.51
CA LEU A 34 -9.14 -8.72 -0.79
C LEU A 34 -9.24 -8.46 0.72
N ALA A 35 -9.71 -7.29 1.13
CA ALA A 35 -9.87 -6.94 2.52
C ALA A 35 -10.96 -7.76 3.22
N VAL A 36 -12.06 -8.04 2.50
CA VAL A 36 -13.21 -8.76 3.04
C VAL A 36 -12.94 -10.27 3.13
N PHE A 37 -12.38 -10.86 2.08
CA PHE A 37 -12.25 -12.32 1.93
C PHE A 37 -10.84 -12.85 2.21
N VAL A 38 -9.80 -12.09 1.88
CA VAL A 38 -8.39 -12.51 2.01
C VAL A 38 -7.74 -11.80 3.20
N SER A 39 -8.46 -11.77 4.32
CA SER A 39 -7.93 -11.30 5.60
C SER A 39 -8.04 -12.40 6.64
N ILE A 40 -6.90 -12.82 7.17
CA ILE A 40 -6.80 -13.90 8.17
C ILE A 40 -6.56 -13.24 9.53
N GLN A 41 -7.44 -13.51 10.49
CA GLN A 41 -7.22 -13.15 11.89
C GLN A 41 -6.36 -14.24 12.53
N VAL A 42 -5.09 -13.93 12.73
CA VAL A 42 -4.12 -14.83 13.37
C VAL A 42 -4.27 -14.78 14.88
N THR A 43 -4.53 -13.58 15.43
CA THR A 43 -4.93 -13.38 16.83
C THR A 43 -6.04 -12.33 16.91
N PRO A 44 -6.75 -12.21 18.05
CA PRO A 44 -7.79 -11.20 18.24
C PRO A 44 -7.34 -9.76 17.93
N THR A 45 -6.03 -9.50 18.01
CA THR A 45 -5.41 -8.20 17.74
C THR A 45 -4.59 -8.14 16.43
N LEU A 46 -4.24 -9.29 15.85
CA LEU A 46 -3.45 -9.41 14.61
C LEU A 46 -4.35 -9.94 13.48
N ARG A 47 -4.75 -9.02 12.62
CA ARG A 47 -5.38 -9.31 11.33
C ARG A 47 -4.35 -9.07 10.24
N LEU A 48 -3.95 -10.12 9.55
CA LEU A 48 -3.14 -10.02 8.33
C LEU A 48 -4.10 -9.88 7.15
N SER A 49 -3.92 -8.84 6.35
CA SER A 49 -4.69 -8.64 5.13
C SER A 49 -3.77 -8.40 3.96
N VAL A 50 -4.18 -8.90 2.80
CA VAL A 50 -3.48 -8.77 1.53
C VAL A 50 -3.94 -7.51 0.77
N SER A 51 -4.97 -6.80 1.27
CA SER A 51 -5.58 -5.66 0.58
C SER A 51 -4.63 -4.48 0.36
N PHE A 52 -3.66 -4.28 1.26
CA PHE A 52 -2.68 -3.19 1.13
C PHE A 52 -1.89 -3.26 -0.19
N LEU A 53 -1.73 -4.45 -0.77
CA LEU A 53 -1.05 -4.62 -2.06
C LEU A 53 -1.77 -3.91 -3.21
N ALA A 54 -3.11 -3.86 -3.17
CA ALA A 54 -3.88 -3.10 -4.14
C ALA A 54 -3.61 -1.58 -3.98
N ASN A 55 -3.48 -1.08 -2.73
CA ASN A 55 -3.06 0.31 -2.50
C ASN A 55 -1.63 0.57 -2.97
N CYS A 56 -0.71 -0.39 -2.80
CA CYS A 56 0.63 -0.29 -3.37
C CYS A 56 0.59 -0.24 -4.91
N ALA A 57 -0.25 -1.05 -5.55
CA ALA A 57 -0.42 -1.05 -7.01
C ALA A 57 -1.00 0.28 -7.51
N ILE A 58 -2.01 0.84 -6.82
CA ILE A 58 -2.56 2.16 -7.13
C ILE A 58 -1.48 3.24 -7.02
N GLY A 59 -0.71 3.25 -5.93
CA GLY A 59 0.38 4.19 -5.72
C GLY A 59 1.46 4.07 -6.81
N TYR A 60 1.79 2.85 -7.22
CA TYR A 60 2.73 2.60 -8.31
C TYR A 60 2.23 3.15 -9.66
N MET A 61 0.97 2.86 -10.02
CA MET A 61 0.41 3.20 -11.34
C MET A 61 0.02 4.67 -11.46
N PHE A 62 -0.58 5.26 -10.42
CA PHE A 62 -1.24 6.56 -10.50
C PHE A 62 -0.64 7.63 -9.59
N GLY A 63 0.31 7.24 -8.73
CA GLY A 63 1.11 8.17 -7.95
C GLY A 63 0.51 8.63 -6.62
N PRO A 64 1.16 9.60 -5.95
CA PRO A 64 0.86 9.96 -4.56
C PRO A 64 -0.51 10.58 -4.34
N VAL A 65 -0.98 11.46 -5.24
CA VAL A 65 -2.25 12.17 -5.04
C VAL A 65 -3.42 11.21 -5.24
N MET A 66 -3.35 10.39 -6.29
CA MET A 66 -4.38 9.41 -6.55
C MET A 66 -4.34 8.26 -5.52
N GLY A 67 -3.16 7.81 -5.13
CA GLY A 67 -2.96 6.88 -4.01
C GLY A 67 -3.57 7.39 -2.70
N PHE A 68 -3.42 8.68 -2.37
CA PHE A 68 -4.03 9.29 -1.18
C PHE A 68 -5.55 9.16 -1.20
N VAL A 69 -6.19 9.60 -2.29
CA VAL A 69 -7.65 9.59 -2.43
C VAL A 69 -8.17 8.16 -2.45
N CYS A 70 -7.57 7.29 -3.26
CA CYS A 70 -8.01 5.90 -3.37
C CYS A 70 -7.80 5.10 -2.09
N GLY A 71 -6.73 5.37 -1.33
CA GLY A 71 -6.52 4.74 -0.02
C GLY A 71 -7.61 5.12 0.98
N GLY A 72 -7.97 6.41 1.06
CA GLY A 72 -9.07 6.87 1.91
C GLY A 72 -10.43 6.32 1.46
N LEU A 73 -10.74 6.37 0.16
CA LEU A 73 -11.98 5.82 -0.39
C LEU A 73 -12.08 4.30 -0.18
N GLY A 74 -10.96 3.57 -0.34
CA GLY A 74 -10.92 2.13 -0.11
C GLY A 74 -11.30 1.76 1.32
N ASP A 75 -10.84 2.51 2.32
CA ASP A 75 -11.21 2.33 3.72
C ASP A 75 -12.71 2.61 3.96
N LEU A 76 -13.24 3.72 3.44
CA LEU A 76 -14.65 4.06 3.57
C LEU A 76 -15.57 3.00 2.95
N ILE A 77 -15.26 2.58 1.71
CA ILE A 77 -16.05 1.58 0.99
C ILE A 77 -15.97 0.23 1.72
N GLN A 78 -14.78 -0.17 2.16
CA GLN A 78 -14.61 -1.39 2.94
C GLN A 78 -15.42 -1.35 4.24
N PHE A 79 -15.41 -0.21 4.95
CA PHE A 79 -16.15 -0.04 6.18
C PHE A 79 -17.66 -0.17 5.97
N VAL A 80 -18.20 0.43 4.90
CA VAL A 80 -19.62 0.32 4.55
C VAL A 80 -20.02 -1.13 4.26
N ILE A 81 -19.18 -1.90 3.56
CA ILE A 81 -19.49 -3.29 3.19
C ILE A 81 -19.33 -4.25 4.38
N LYS A 82 -18.24 -4.12 5.14
CA LYS A 82 -17.95 -4.98 6.29
C LYS A 82 -17.47 -4.12 7.45
N PRO A 83 -18.39 -3.56 8.25
CA PRO A 83 -18.01 -2.74 9.40
C PRO A 83 -17.32 -3.62 10.44
N THR A 84 -16.00 -3.49 10.56
CA THR A 84 -15.22 -4.16 11.59
C THR A 84 -14.82 -3.15 12.67
N GLY A 85 -15.63 -3.07 13.72
CA GLY A 85 -15.44 -2.13 14.83
C GLY A 85 -16.09 -0.75 14.59
N PRO A 86 -15.96 0.17 15.55
CA PRO A 86 -16.50 1.53 15.43
C PRO A 86 -15.80 2.32 14.33
N TYR A 87 -16.58 3.07 13.54
CA TYR A 87 -16.03 4.03 12.57
C TYR A 87 -15.27 5.13 13.31
N PHE A 88 -14.08 5.46 12.82
CA PHE A 88 -13.35 6.63 13.30
C PHE A 88 -12.59 7.27 12.12
N PRO A 89 -12.81 8.56 11.84
CA PRO A 89 -12.21 9.24 10.68
C PRO A 89 -10.68 9.18 10.63
N GLY A 90 -10.01 9.02 11.78
CA GLY A 90 -8.55 8.87 11.81
C GLY A 90 -8.05 7.58 11.14
N TRP A 91 -8.85 6.51 11.09
CA TRP A 91 -8.49 5.30 10.33
C TRP A 91 -8.50 5.56 8.82
N THR A 92 -9.50 6.31 8.34
CA THR A 92 -9.58 6.73 6.94
C THR A 92 -8.41 7.66 6.57
N LEU A 93 -8.05 8.59 7.45
CA LEU A 93 -6.87 9.44 7.25
C LEU A 93 -5.58 8.60 7.20
N SER A 94 -5.44 7.63 8.11
CA SER A 94 -4.32 6.68 8.09
C SER A 94 -4.26 5.90 6.77
N ALA A 95 -5.38 5.41 6.25
CA ALA A 95 -5.44 4.69 4.98
C ALA A 95 -5.07 5.59 3.78
N ALA A 96 -5.53 6.84 3.78
CA ALA A 96 -5.14 7.83 2.78
C ALA A 96 -3.64 8.13 2.83
N LEU A 97 -3.08 8.31 4.03
CA LEU A 97 -1.63 8.52 4.20
C LEU A 97 -0.81 7.31 3.77
N ALA A 98 -1.26 6.08 4.03
CA ALA A 98 -0.60 4.88 3.54
C ALA A 98 -0.53 4.86 2.00
N GLY A 99 -1.67 5.11 1.33
CA GLY A 99 -1.73 5.20 -0.13
C GLY A 99 -0.85 6.31 -0.71
N PHE A 100 -0.75 7.44 -0.01
CA PHE A 100 0.16 8.53 -0.35
C PHE A 100 1.63 8.13 -0.24
N ILE A 101 2.03 7.48 0.87
CA ILE A 101 3.39 6.99 1.08
C ILE A 101 3.76 6.01 -0.03
N TYR A 102 2.89 5.05 -0.34
CA TYR A 102 3.16 4.10 -1.42
C TYR A 102 3.31 4.81 -2.77
N GLY A 103 2.47 5.80 -3.06
CA GLY A 103 2.61 6.60 -4.28
C GLY A 103 3.90 7.43 -4.32
N LEU A 104 4.37 7.97 -3.20
CA LEU A 104 5.65 8.69 -3.15
C LEU A 104 6.85 7.80 -3.48
N PHE A 105 6.85 6.57 -2.93
CA PHE A 105 8.00 5.68 -3.06
C PHE A 105 7.98 4.83 -4.32
N PHE A 106 6.80 4.49 -4.86
CA PHE A 106 6.67 3.59 -6.01
C PHE A 106 6.41 4.29 -7.34
N TYR A 107 5.90 5.53 -7.35
CA TYR A 107 5.61 6.22 -8.61
C TYR A 107 6.86 6.54 -9.43
N GLY A 108 6.79 6.29 -10.74
CA GLY A 108 7.91 6.51 -11.66
C GLY A 108 9.12 5.62 -11.39
N CYS A 109 8.96 4.53 -10.62
CA CYS A 109 10.05 3.60 -10.33
C CYS A 109 10.32 2.68 -11.51
N ASN A 110 11.57 2.70 -12.00
CA ASN A 110 12.00 1.73 -12.99
C ASN A 110 12.40 0.41 -12.33
N MET A 111 11.45 -0.51 -12.13
CA MET A 111 11.72 -1.84 -11.58
C MET A 111 12.31 -2.79 -12.65
N LYS A 112 13.44 -3.43 -12.37
CA LYS A 112 13.97 -4.48 -13.26
C LYS A 112 13.39 -5.87 -12.95
N VAL A 113 12.65 -5.98 -11.85
CA VAL A 113 12.01 -7.23 -11.37
C VAL A 113 11.06 -7.87 -12.38
N ALA A 114 10.41 -7.08 -13.24
CA ALA A 114 9.48 -7.59 -14.25
C ALA A 114 10.16 -8.53 -15.28
N GLU A 115 11.47 -8.41 -15.48
CA GLU A 115 12.24 -9.26 -16.41
C GLU A 115 12.37 -10.70 -15.89
N ASN A 116 12.29 -10.91 -14.57
CA ASN A 116 12.39 -12.24 -13.96
C ASN A 116 11.19 -13.16 -14.30
N PHE A 117 10.04 -12.58 -14.67
CA PHE A 117 8.83 -13.32 -15.03
C PHE A 117 8.75 -13.69 -16.52
N ASP A 118 9.61 -13.11 -17.36
CA ASP A 118 9.57 -13.26 -18.82
C ASP A 118 10.32 -14.51 -19.33
N GLY A 119 11.03 -15.24 -18.46
CA GLY A 119 11.65 -16.53 -18.80
C GLY A 119 12.90 -16.44 -19.70
N ASP A 120 13.39 -15.25 -20.04
CA ASP A 120 14.60 -15.11 -20.86
C ASP A 120 15.87 -15.43 -20.04
N LYS A 121 16.57 -16.50 -20.42
CA LYS A 121 17.76 -17.07 -19.77
C LYS A 121 18.98 -16.15 -19.92
N LYS A 122 19.01 -15.01 -19.25
CA LYS A 122 20.25 -14.19 -19.12
C LYS A 122 20.69 -14.04 -17.68
N GLY A 123 21.47 -15.02 -17.24
CA GLY A 123 22.41 -14.89 -16.13
C GLY A 123 21.80 -15.06 -14.75
N ILE A 124 22.08 -16.21 -14.13
CA ILE A 124 21.79 -16.60 -12.74
C ILE A 124 22.36 -15.63 -11.68
N LEU A 125 23.01 -14.52 -12.05
CA LEU A 125 23.69 -13.60 -11.13
C LEU A 125 22.98 -12.25 -10.87
N LYS A 126 21.74 -12.03 -11.32
CA LYS A 126 20.94 -10.82 -11.00
C LYS A 126 19.54 -11.14 -10.45
N PHE A 127 19.46 -12.04 -9.47
CA PHE A 127 18.17 -12.53 -8.95
C PHE A 127 17.33 -11.49 -8.19
N VAL A 128 17.91 -10.37 -7.72
CA VAL A 128 17.20 -9.38 -6.90
C VAL A 128 17.54 -7.97 -7.34
N ASP A 129 16.53 -7.17 -7.66
CA ASP A 129 16.68 -5.72 -7.84
C ASP A 129 16.80 -5.07 -6.46
N VAL A 130 18.04 -5.04 -5.94
CA VAL A 130 18.35 -4.50 -4.60
C VAL A 130 17.86 -3.06 -4.45
N LYS A 131 17.89 -2.26 -5.53
CA LYS A 131 17.40 -0.87 -5.50
C LYS A 131 15.89 -0.81 -5.26
N PHE A 132 15.14 -1.70 -5.92
CA PHE A 132 13.70 -1.77 -5.72
C PHE A 132 13.33 -2.40 -4.38
N LEU A 133 14.05 -3.44 -3.94
CA LEU A 133 13.86 -4.04 -2.62
C LEU A 133 14.08 -3.01 -1.52
N LEU A 134 15.14 -2.20 -1.61
CA LEU A 134 15.41 -1.13 -0.65
C LEU A 134 14.28 -0.09 -0.62
N ARG A 135 13.70 0.26 -1.78
CA ARG A 135 12.52 1.15 -1.84
C ARG A 135 11.30 0.53 -1.17
N CYS A 136 11.05 -0.77 -1.36
CA CYS A 136 9.96 -1.48 -0.71
C CYS A 136 10.14 -1.49 0.82
N ILE A 137 11.36 -1.80 1.29
CA ILE A 137 11.71 -1.76 2.71
C ILE A 137 11.45 -0.36 3.27
N LEU A 138 12.00 0.68 2.65
CA LEU A 138 11.81 2.06 3.13
C LEU A 138 10.33 2.47 3.15
N ALA A 139 9.59 2.21 2.06
CA ALA A 139 8.18 2.59 1.97
C ALA A 139 7.33 1.90 3.06
N LEU A 140 7.51 0.59 3.21
CA LEU A 140 6.74 -0.21 4.17
C LEU A 140 7.17 0.05 5.61
N THR A 141 8.44 0.30 5.87
CA THR A 141 8.91 0.70 7.20
C THR A 141 8.35 2.07 7.58
N VAL A 142 8.39 3.05 6.67
CA VAL A 142 7.84 4.39 6.91
C VAL A 142 6.33 4.33 7.18
N ASP A 143 5.59 3.62 6.33
CA ASP A 143 4.16 3.39 6.55
C ASP A 143 3.88 2.67 7.88
N THR A 144 4.62 1.60 8.16
CA THR A 144 4.43 0.82 9.38
C THR A 144 4.69 1.63 10.64
N LEU A 145 5.77 2.42 10.67
CA LEU A 145 6.12 3.22 11.84
C LEU A 145 5.21 4.44 11.99
N LEU A 146 4.99 5.22 10.93
CA LEU A 146 4.22 6.45 11.01
C LEU A 146 2.71 6.19 11.09
N VAL A 147 2.18 5.35 10.20
CA VAL A 147 0.74 5.14 10.05
C VAL A 147 0.25 4.06 10.99
N ASN A 148 0.84 2.86 10.92
CA ASN A 148 0.29 1.70 11.66
C ASN A 148 0.62 1.72 13.15
N VAL A 149 1.84 2.13 13.51
CA VAL A 149 2.30 2.21 14.90
C VAL A 149 1.94 3.56 15.50
N LEU A 150 2.48 4.70 15.04
CA LEU A 150 2.27 5.98 15.71
C LEU A 150 0.82 6.48 15.63
N LEU A 151 0.33 6.76 14.41
CA LEU A 151 -1.04 7.23 14.21
C LEU A 151 -2.05 6.20 14.73
N GLY A 152 -1.84 4.91 14.42
CA GLY A 152 -2.71 3.85 14.92
C GLY A 152 -2.75 3.75 16.45
N THR A 153 -1.64 3.98 17.15
CA THR A 153 -1.61 4.03 18.62
C THR A 153 -2.34 5.26 19.13
N TYR A 154 -2.11 6.41 18.50
CA TYR A 154 -2.77 7.67 18.85
C TYR A 154 -4.29 7.56 18.74
N TRP A 155 -4.81 7.02 17.64
CA TRP A 155 -6.25 6.77 17.47
C TRP A 155 -6.80 5.80 18.52
N CYS A 156 -6.08 4.72 18.81
CA CYS A 156 -6.51 3.80 19.88
C CYS A 156 -6.54 4.47 21.26
N SER A 157 -5.58 5.34 21.57
CA SER A 157 -5.56 6.06 22.84
C SER A 157 -6.75 7.00 23.00
N ILE A 158 -7.18 7.66 21.91
CA ILE A 158 -8.36 8.52 21.90
C ILE A 158 -9.66 7.70 22.03
N MET A 159 -9.78 6.60 21.28
CA MET A 159 -11.03 5.83 21.20
C MET A 159 -11.29 4.95 22.43
N TYR A 160 -10.24 4.38 23.02
CA TYR A 160 -10.37 3.32 24.03
C TYR A 160 -9.80 3.69 25.40
N GLY A 161 -9.19 4.89 25.53
CA GLY A 161 -8.86 5.50 26.82
C GLY A 161 -7.74 4.84 27.64
N LYS A 162 -7.12 3.73 27.20
CA LYS A 162 -5.92 3.18 27.87
C LYS A 162 -4.68 4.00 27.52
N GLY A 163 -3.66 3.90 28.38
CA GLY A 163 -2.39 4.63 28.21
C GLY A 163 -1.70 4.35 26.87
N PHE A 164 -1.12 5.40 26.27
CA PHE A 164 -0.45 5.34 24.97
C PHE A 164 0.58 4.20 24.89
N ALA A 165 1.40 4.02 25.93
CA ALA A 165 2.43 2.99 25.99
C ALA A 165 1.88 1.56 25.85
N PHE A 166 0.66 1.31 26.35
CA PHE A 166 0.00 0.00 26.24
C PHE A 166 -0.36 -0.33 24.79
N TYR A 167 -0.97 0.63 24.07
CA TYR A 167 -1.30 0.42 22.67
C TYR A 167 -0.04 0.40 21.78
N PHE A 168 0.97 1.20 22.14
CA PHE A 168 2.23 1.27 21.42
C PHE A 168 2.93 -0.07 21.40
N SER A 169 3.11 -0.72 22.55
CA SER A 169 3.83 -2.00 22.64
C SER A 169 3.15 -3.10 21.82
N ILE A 170 1.81 -3.22 21.94
CA ILE A 170 1.02 -4.21 21.20
C ILE A 170 1.09 -3.94 19.69
N ARG A 171 0.92 -2.68 19.27
CA ARG A 171 0.97 -2.32 17.84
C ARG A 171 2.38 -2.44 17.29
N PHE A 172 3.41 -2.08 18.04
CA PHE A 172 4.79 -2.20 17.60
C PHE A 172 5.14 -3.67 17.37
N ALA A 173 4.89 -4.54 18.35
CA ALA A 173 5.19 -5.97 18.24
C ALA A 173 4.50 -6.61 17.03
N LYS A 174 3.19 -6.40 16.88
CA LYS A 174 2.42 -7.00 15.79
C LYS A 174 2.90 -6.55 14.40
N ASN A 175 3.23 -5.26 14.27
CA ASN A 175 3.65 -4.67 13.01
C ASN A 175 5.07 -5.07 12.61
N MET A 176 5.97 -5.24 13.57
CA MET A 176 7.34 -5.72 13.29
C MET A 176 7.36 -7.17 12.81
N ILE A 177 6.43 -8.01 13.27
CA ILE A 177 6.26 -9.38 12.77
C ILE A 177 5.69 -9.37 11.34
N GLN A 178 4.76 -8.46 11.06
CA GLN A 178 4.10 -8.38 9.76
C GLN A 178 4.99 -7.74 8.67
N LEU A 179 5.87 -6.80 9.04
CA LEU A 179 6.66 -6.00 8.12
C LEU A 179 7.49 -6.85 7.12
N PRO A 180 8.26 -7.88 7.52
CA PRO A 180 9.01 -8.72 6.58
C PRO A 180 8.11 -9.39 5.54
N ILE A 181 6.94 -9.87 5.97
CA ILE A 181 5.96 -10.54 5.10
C ILE A 181 5.43 -9.52 4.08
N ASN A 182 5.06 -8.33 4.53
CA ASN A 182 4.56 -7.27 3.65
C ASN A 182 5.61 -6.84 2.61
N ILE A 183 6.90 -6.77 2.98
CA ILE A 183 8.00 -6.43 2.06
C ILE A 183 8.10 -7.46 0.95
N ILE A 184 8.12 -8.74 1.31
CA ILE A 184 8.24 -9.83 0.35
C ILE A 184 7.04 -9.83 -0.61
N LEU A 185 5.83 -9.74 -0.09
CA LEU A 185 4.61 -9.71 -0.90
C LEU A 185 4.58 -8.52 -1.85
N THR A 186 4.93 -7.33 -1.37
CA THR A 186 4.95 -6.10 -2.19
C THR A 186 5.97 -6.21 -3.31
N TYR A 187 7.16 -6.74 -3.03
CA TYR A 187 8.22 -6.88 -4.02
C TYR A 187 7.77 -7.75 -5.20
N TYR A 188 7.18 -8.92 -4.93
CA TYR A 188 6.71 -9.82 -5.99
C TYR A 188 5.48 -9.29 -6.72
N VAL A 189 4.50 -8.75 -6.01
CA VAL A 189 3.24 -8.30 -6.61
C VAL A 189 3.44 -7.05 -7.47
N LEU A 190 4.22 -6.07 -7.03
CA LEU A 190 4.55 -4.93 -7.89
C LEU A 190 5.41 -5.34 -9.10
N GLY A 191 6.30 -6.32 -8.94
CA GLY A 191 7.03 -6.92 -10.06
C GLY A 191 6.10 -7.53 -11.10
N PHE A 192 5.08 -8.27 -10.65
CA PHE A 192 4.07 -8.87 -11.51
C PHE A 192 3.14 -7.83 -12.17
N VAL A 193 2.71 -6.80 -11.44
CA VAL A 193 1.92 -5.69 -11.99
C VAL A 193 2.69 -5.01 -13.13
N LYS A 194 3.99 -4.75 -12.94
CA LYS A 194 4.83 -4.18 -14.01
C LYS A 194 4.97 -5.11 -15.21
N TYR A 195 5.07 -6.42 -14.99
CA TYR A 195 5.11 -7.40 -16.08
C TYR A 195 3.84 -7.34 -16.94
N ILE A 196 2.67 -7.29 -16.31
CA ILE A 196 1.39 -7.13 -17.02
C ILE A 196 1.35 -5.81 -17.79
N ASP A 197 1.73 -4.70 -17.14
CA ASP A 197 1.74 -3.38 -17.75
C ASP A 197 2.59 -3.35 -19.03
N LYS A 198 3.81 -3.91 -18.96
CA LYS A 198 4.71 -4.01 -20.13
C LYS A 198 4.12 -4.83 -21.28
N LYS A 199 3.31 -5.85 -20.98
CA LYS A 199 2.71 -6.74 -21.99
C LYS A 199 1.43 -6.18 -22.62
N ILE A 200 0.76 -5.25 -21.95
CA ILE A 200 -0.45 -4.59 -22.49
C ILE A 200 -0.06 -3.47 -23.46
N TYR A 201 1.07 -2.79 -23.21
CA TYR A 201 1.50 -1.63 -24.01
C TYR A 201 2.57 -1.93 -25.08
N ASN A 202 3.11 -3.16 -25.11
CA ASN A 202 3.91 -3.68 -26.23
C ASN A 202 3.08 -4.65 -27.07
#